data_AF-A0AAF0UT05-F1
#
_entry.id   AF-A0AAF0UT05-F1
#
_cell.length_a   1.000
_cell.length_b   1.000
_cell.length_c   1.000
_cell.angle_alpha   90.00
_cell.angle_beta   90.00
_cell.angle_gamma   90.00
#
_symmetry.space_group_name_H-M   'P 1'
#
loop_
_entity.id
_entity.type
_entity.pdbx_description
1 polymer ?
#
loop_
_entity_poly.entity_id
_entity_poly.type
_entity_poly.pdbx_seq_one_letter_code
_entity_poly.pdbx_strand_id
1 'polypeptide(L)'
;MQVTGNDRVELASYQLKDVAHIWYTQWKENRGTDAAPITWECFSETFLDRLFPIELREARAQEFMNLRQGNMTVQEYGLKFNQLSRYAPHMVADSGAQMNKFLYGVSDLVRTKCRNAMLLGDMNISRLMTHPVFHISLLKKCVGDPASIVPLESVAVKDSLTY
;
A
#
# COMPACT_ATOMS: atom_id res chain seq x y z
N MET A 1 -6.90 -11.99 -29.95
CA MET A 1 -7.28 -13.11 -29.07
C MET A 1 -7.95 -12.51 -27.84
N GLN A 2 -9.28 -12.58 -27.76
CA GLN A 2 -10.04 -12.08 -26.60
C GLN A 2 -10.02 -13.18 -25.53
N VAL A 3 -9.44 -12.88 -24.36
CA VAL A 3 -9.46 -13.75 -23.19
C VAL A 3 -10.85 -13.66 -22.58
N THR A 4 -11.60 -14.77 -22.58
CA THR A 4 -12.94 -14.84 -21.96
C THR A 4 -12.82 -14.78 -20.43
N GLY A 5 -13.92 -14.47 -19.72
CA GLY A 5 -13.88 -14.35 -18.25
C GLY A 5 -13.40 -15.62 -17.55
N ASN A 6 -13.71 -16.80 -18.11
CA ASN A 6 -13.28 -18.10 -17.59
C ASN A 6 -11.76 -18.30 -17.74
N ASP A 7 -11.20 -17.90 -18.89
CA ASP A 7 -9.74 -17.95 -19.14
C ASP A 7 -8.96 -17.10 -18.11
N ARG A 8 -9.53 -15.98 -17.64
CA ARG A 8 -8.89 -15.12 -16.62
C ARG A 8 -8.78 -15.81 -15.26
N VAL A 9 -9.83 -16.52 -14.84
CA VAL A 9 -9.84 -17.23 -13.55
C VAL A 9 -8.81 -18.36 -13.59
N GLU A 10 -8.74 -19.12 -14.68
CA GLU A 10 -7.73 -20.16 -14.85
C GLU A 10 -6.31 -19.58 -14.80
N LEU A 11 -6.03 -18.54 -15.57
CA LEU A 11 -4.73 -17.87 -15.56
C LEU A 11 -4.34 -17.34 -14.18
N ALA A 12 -5.27 -16.73 -13.45
CA ALA A 12 -5.04 -16.25 -12.10
C ALA A 12 -4.77 -17.42 -11.13
N SER A 13 -5.48 -18.53 -11.27
CA SER A 13 -5.29 -19.71 -10.42
C SER A 13 -3.89 -20.31 -10.51
N TYR A 14 -3.24 -20.25 -11.69
CA TYR A 14 -1.85 -20.68 -11.87
C TYR A 14 -0.83 -19.79 -11.16
N GLN A 15 -1.20 -18.55 -10.82
CA GLN A 15 -0.33 -17.63 -10.08
C GLN A 15 -0.49 -17.76 -8.55
N LEU A 16 -1.50 -18.48 -8.09
CA LEU A 16 -1.72 -18.68 -6.66
C LEU A 16 -0.66 -19.62 -6.10
N LYS A 17 -0.17 -19.29 -4.90
CA LYS A 17 0.84 -20.08 -4.18
C LYS A 17 0.40 -20.30 -2.74
N ASP A 18 0.95 -21.34 -2.12
CA ASP A 18 0.81 -21.64 -0.71
C ASP A 18 -0.67 -21.63 -0.26
N VAL A 19 -1.00 -20.83 0.76
CA VAL A 19 -2.34 -20.72 1.35
C VAL A 19 -3.40 -20.32 0.32
N ALA A 20 -3.06 -19.44 -0.62
CA ALA A 20 -4.01 -18.99 -1.64
C ALA A 20 -4.37 -20.11 -2.62
N HIS A 21 -3.40 -20.94 -3.00
CA HIS A 21 -3.65 -22.08 -3.89
C HIS A 21 -4.48 -23.15 -3.18
N ILE A 22 -4.13 -23.49 -1.93
CA ILE A 22 -4.88 -24.46 -1.11
C ILE A 22 -6.34 -24.03 -0.97
N TRP A 23 -6.58 -22.76 -0.64
CA TRP A 23 -7.94 -22.21 -0.54
C TRP A 23 -8.70 -22.31 -1.86
N TYR A 24 -8.09 -21.91 -2.98
CA TYR A 24 -8.79 -21.91 -4.27
C TYR A 24 -9.21 -23.33 -4.70
N THR A 25 -8.33 -24.32 -4.51
CA THR A 25 -8.65 -25.72 -4.82
C THR A 25 -9.83 -26.22 -3.98
N GLN A 26 -9.80 -26.00 -2.67
CA GLN A 26 -10.90 -26.37 -1.77
C GLN A 26 -12.20 -25.64 -2.13
N TRP A 27 -12.12 -24.34 -2.42
CA TRP A 27 -13.28 -23.53 -2.80
C TRP A 27 -13.90 -24.02 -4.11
N LYS A 28 -13.08 -24.40 -5.10
CA LYS A 28 -13.54 -24.96 -6.38
C LYS A 28 -14.18 -26.34 -6.22
N GLU A 29 -13.56 -27.22 -5.43
CA GLU A 29 -14.07 -28.58 -5.16
C GLU A 29 -15.42 -28.56 -4.44
N ASN A 30 -15.59 -27.67 -3.47
CA ASN A 30 -16.82 -27.54 -2.68
C ASN A 30 -18.04 -27.06 -3.48
N ARG A 31 -17.86 -26.54 -4.70
CA ARG A 31 -18.97 -26.12 -5.56
C ARG A 31 -19.70 -27.30 -6.22
N GLY A 32 -19.09 -28.48 -6.30
CA GLY A 32 -19.66 -29.66 -6.96
C GLY A 32 -19.53 -29.63 -8.48
N THR A 33 -19.71 -30.78 -9.11
CA THR A 33 -19.45 -31.00 -10.55
C THR A 33 -20.43 -30.30 -11.49
N ASP A 34 -21.65 -29.99 -11.02
CA ASP A 34 -22.71 -29.37 -11.82
C ASP A 34 -22.77 -27.85 -11.66
N ALA A 35 -21.82 -27.25 -10.94
CA ALA A 35 -21.79 -25.81 -10.73
C ALA A 35 -21.48 -25.05 -12.01
N ALA A 36 -22.15 -23.90 -12.17
CA ALA A 36 -21.83 -22.95 -13.23
C ALA A 36 -20.34 -22.53 -13.17
N PRO A 37 -19.72 -22.23 -14.32
CA PRO A 37 -18.33 -21.75 -14.38
C PRO A 37 -18.09 -20.56 -13.46
N ILE A 38 -16.86 -20.45 -12.96
CA ILE A 38 -16.47 -19.37 -12.07
C ILE A 38 -16.24 -18.11 -12.90
N THR A 39 -17.07 -17.09 -12.70
CA THR A 39 -16.84 -15.78 -13.31
C THR A 39 -15.67 -15.07 -12.64
N TRP A 40 -15.03 -14.15 -13.38
CA TRP A 40 -13.94 -13.34 -12.83
C TRP A 40 -14.40 -12.53 -11.61
N GLU A 41 -15.61 -11.97 -11.65
CA GLU A 41 -16.21 -11.19 -10.57
C GLU A 41 -16.31 -12.04 -9.31
N CYS A 42 -16.94 -13.22 -9.40
CA CYS A 42 -17.11 -14.15 -8.28
C CYS A 42 -15.77 -14.61 -7.70
N PHE A 43 -14.80 -14.94 -8.55
CA PHE A 43 -13.44 -15.28 -8.11
C PHE A 43 -12.80 -14.11 -7.36
N SER A 44 -12.82 -12.90 -7.95
CA SER A 44 -12.13 -11.73 -7.40
C SER A 44 -12.72 -11.26 -6.08
N GLU A 45 -14.05 -11.25 -5.95
CA GLU A 45 -14.75 -10.89 -4.71
C GLU A 45 -14.42 -11.88 -3.60
N THR A 46 -14.60 -13.19 -3.86
CA THR A 46 -14.35 -14.22 -2.85
C THR A 46 -12.87 -14.29 -2.46
N PHE A 47 -11.97 -14.11 -3.42
CA PHE A 47 -10.52 -14.07 -3.19
C PHE A 47 -10.14 -12.89 -2.28
N LEU A 48 -10.64 -11.69 -2.59
CA LEU A 48 -10.37 -10.50 -1.80
C LEU A 48 -10.97 -10.62 -0.40
N ASP A 49 -12.20 -11.08 -0.27
CA ASP A 49 -12.84 -11.23 1.04
C ASP A 49 -12.14 -12.26 1.93
N ARG A 50 -11.58 -13.32 1.34
CA ARG A 50 -10.87 -14.35 2.11
C ARG A 50 -9.44 -13.94 2.48
N LEU A 51 -8.67 -13.43 1.52
CA LEU A 51 -7.21 -13.27 1.68
C LEU A 51 -6.80 -11.83 1.93
N PHE A 52 -7.67 -10.87 1.61
CA PHE A 52 -7.42 -9.47 1.87
C PHE A 52 -8.70 -8.74 2.32
N PRO A 53 -9.30 -9.13 3.46
CA PRO A 53 -10.62 -8.68 3.91
C PRO A 53 -10.73 -7.17 4.02
N ILE A 54 -11.95 -6.63 3.95
CA ILE A 54 -12.18 -5.17 3.94
C ILE A 54 -11.52 -4.47 5.13
N GLU A 55 -11.54 -5.09 6.31
CA GLU A 55 -10.94 -4.55 7.53
C GLU A 55 -9.44 -4.39 7.38
N LEU A 56 -8.78 -5.34 6.72
CA LEU A 56 -7.35 -5.26 6.42
C LEU A 56 -7.07 -4.17 5.37
N ARG A 57 -7.94 -4.02 4.36
CA ARG A 57 -7.81 -2.94 3.36
C ARG A 57 -7.95 -1.57 4.01
N GLU A 58 -8.95 -1.42 4.87
CA GLU A 58 -9.20 -0.21 5.64
C GLU A 58 -8.06 0.08 6.61
N ALA A 59 -7.52 -0.94 7.29
CA ALA A 59 -6.33 -0.79 8.14
C ALA A 59 -5.12 -0.29 7.33
N ARG A 60 -4.90 -0.79 6.11
CA ARG A 60 -3.84 -0.30 5.22
C ARG A 60 -4.09 1.13 4.73
N ALA A 61 -5.34 1.48 4.43
CA ALA A 61 -5.71 2.86 4.10
C ALA A 61 -5.48 3.80 5.28
N GLN A 62 -5.81 3.37 6.51
CA GLN A 62 -5.57 4.11 7.75
C GLN A 62 -4.08 4.23 8.07
N GLU A 63 -3.29 3.19 7.82
CA GLU A 63 -1.83 3.24 7.90
C GLU A 63 -1.27 4.29 6.93
N PHE A 64 -1.79 4.37 5.71
CA PHE A 64 -1.41 5.40 4.74
C PHE A 64 -1.82 6.81 5.19
N MET A 65 -3.07 6.97 5.66
CA MET A 65 -3.61 8.24 6.15
C MET A 65 -2.73 8.82 7.28
N ASN A 66 -2.25 7.96 8.17
CA ASN A 66 -1.43 8.37 9.32
C ASN A 66 0.07 8.23 9.08
N LEU A 67 0.52 7.87 7.87
CA LEU A 67 1.92 7.65 7.58
C LEU A 67 2.77 8.89 7.89
N ARG A 68 3.72 8.73 8.81
CA ARG A 68 4.78 9.69 9.15
C ARG A 68 6.14 9.08 8.88
N GLN A 69 7.13 9.91 8.57
CA GLN A 69 8.52 9.50 8.43
C GLN A 69 9.02 8.91 9.75
N GLY A 70 8.78 9.58 10.89
CA GLY A 70 9.29 9.14 12.19
C GLY A 70 10.80 8.89 12.12
N ASN A 71 11.23 7.70 12.56
CA ASN A 71 12.63 7.29 12.55
C ASN A 71 13.11 6.74 11.20
N MET A 72 12.22 6.61 10.19
CA MET A 72 12.62 6.15 8.86
C MET A 72 13.48 7.21 8.17
N THR A 73 14.43 6.75 7.37
CA THR A 73 15.02 7.60 6.35
C THR A 73 13.94 8.06 5.37
N VAL A 74 14.15 9.20 4.69
CA VAL A 74 13.23 9.66 3.65
C VAL A 74 13.09 8.62 2.53
N GLN A 75 14.13 7.82 2.29
CA GLN A 75 14.09 6.72 1.33
C GLN A 75 13.10 5.62 1.74
N GLU A 76 13.24 5.11 2.96
CA GLU A 76 12.34 4.10 3.53
C GLU A 76 10.90 4.61 3.60
N TYR A 77 10.72 5.86 4.04
CA TYR A 77 9.42 6.51 4.05
C TYR A 77 8.82 6.57 2.64
N GLY A 78 9.60 6.95 1.62
CA GLY A 78 9.11 7.01 0.25
C GLY A 78 8.74 5.66 -0.34
N LEU A 79 9.50 4.61 -0.01
CA LEU A 79 9.13 3.23 -0.38
C LEU A 79 7.81 2.82 0.29
N LYS A 80 7.68 3.07 1.59
CA LYS A 80 6.46 2.76 2.36
C LYS A 80 5.25 3.57 1.85
N PHE A 81 5.46 4.83 1.49
CA PHE A 81 4.46 5.69 0.86
C PHE A 81 3.93 5.08 -0.45
N ASN A 82 4.84 4.69 -1.35
CA ASN A 82 4.46 4.07 -2.63
C ASN A 82 3.77 2.71 -2.45
N GLN A 83 4.16 1.94 -1.44
CA GLN A 83 3.52 0.67 -1.14
C GLN A 83 2.08 0.85 -0.66
N LEU A 84 1.84 1.84 0.20
CA LEU A 84 0.56 2.05 0.85
C LEU A 84 -0.42 2.94 0.06
N SER A 85 0.07 3.77 -0.86
CA SER A 85 -0.77 4.72 -1.63
C SER A 85 -1.87 4.02 -2.43
N ARG A 86 -1.65 2.78 -2.86
CA ARG A 86 -2.63 1.95 -3.58
C ARG A 86 -3.93 1.71 -2.79
N TYR A 87 -3.91 1.83 -1.47
CA TYR A 87 -5.07 1.59 -0.61
C TYR A 87 -5.90 2.85 -0.35
N ALA A 88 -5.40 4.03 -0.73
CA ALA A 88 -6.12 5.30 -0.62
C ALA A 88 -5.91 6.16 -1.88
N PRO A 89 -6.33 5.67 -3.07
CA PRO A 89 -6.05 6.33 -4.34
C PRO A 89 -6.58 7.77 -4.41
N HIS A 90 -7.69 8.06 -3.72
CA HIS A 90 -8.28 9.40 -3.63
C HIS A 90 -7.35 10.45 -2.98
N MET A 91 -6.40 10.03 -2.13
CA MET A 91 -5.44 10.94 -1.50
C MET A 91 -4.23 11.28 -2.38
N VAL A 92 -4.04 10.53 -3.47
CA VAL A 92 -2.91 10.65 -4.41
C VAL A 92 -3.40 10.76 -5.84
N ALA A 93 -4.61 11.31 -6.02
CA ALA A 93 -5.32 11.35 -7.30
C ALA A 93 -4.56 12.14 -8.39
N ASP A 94 -3.79 13.15 -7.99
CA ASP A 94 -2.93 13.95 -8.86
C ASP A 94 -1.56 14.19 -8.21
N SER A 95 -0.63 14.72 -9.00
CA SER A 95 0.75 14.97 -8.56
C SER A 95 0.84 15.98 -7.41
N GLY A 96 -0.06 16.95 -7.34
CA GLY A 96 -0.15 17.94 -6.27
C GLY A 96 -0.66 17.33 -4.98
N ALA A 97 -1.78 16.59 -5.02
CA ALA A 97 -2.31 15.85 -3.88
C ALA A 97 -1.29 14.85 -3.32
N GLN A 98 -0.64 14.08 -4.22
CA GLN A 98 0.41 13.14 -3.86
C GLN A 98 1.60 13.83 -3.17
N MET A 99 2.06 14.96 -3.72
CA MET A 99 3.16 15.73 -3.14
C MET A 99 2.79 16.31 -1.76
N ASN A 100 1.60 16.90 -1.65
CA ASN A 100 1.12 17.45 -0.38
C ASN A 100 1.04 16.37 0.69
N LYS A 101 0.51 15.19 0.34
CA LYS A 101 0.44 14.04 1.24
C LYS A 101 1.83 13.53 1.63
N PHE A 102 2.78 13.49 0.69
CA PHE A 102 4.16 13.12 0.98
C PHE A 102 4.83 14.11 1.96
N LEU A 103 4.72 15.41 1.67
CA LEU A 103 5.29 16.49 2.49
C LEU A 103 4.67 16.59 3.89
N TYR A 104 3.40 16.23 4.02
CA TYR A 104 2.71 16.18 5.31
C TYR A 104 3.36 15.16 6.24
N GLY A 105 3.77 13.99 5.74
CA GLY A 105 4.35 12.93 6.56
C GLY A 105 5.85 13.03 6.81
N VAL A 106 6.62 13.76 6.00
CA VAL A 106 8.07 13.94 6.24
C VAL A 106 8.38 14.94 7.36
N SER A 107 9.57 14.81 7.96
CA SER A 107 10.05 15.72 9.01
C SER A 107 10.18 17.18 8.52
N ASP A 108 10.06 18.13 9.45
CA ASP A 108 10.06 19.58 9.15
C ASP A 108 11.35 20.05 8.47
N LEU A 109 12.48 19.45 8.85
CA LEU A 109 13.78 19.73 8.22
C LEU A 109 13.78 19.34 6.74
N VAL A 110 13.24 18.16 6.43
CA VAL A 110 13.11 17.67 5.05
C VAL A 110 12.12 18.54 4.30
N ARG A 111 10.97 18.86 4.91
CA ARG A 111 9.94 19.73 4.32
C ARG A 111 10.50 21.11 3.95
N THR A 112 11.31 21.71 4.80
CA THR A 112 11.94 23.02 4.56
C THR A 112 12.92 22.96 3.38
N LYS A 113 13.75 21.92 3.31
CA LYS A 113 14.66 21.70 2.18
C LYS A 113 13.91 21.43 0.87
N CYS A 114 12.83 20.65 0.93
CA CYS A 114 11.98 20.38 -0.23
C CYS A 114 11.33 21.66 -0.74
N ARG A 115 10.76 22.51 0.14
CA ARG A 115 10.15 23.79 -0.25
C ARG A 115 11.14 24.69 -0.98
N ASN A 116 12.36 24.81 -0.47
CA ASN A 116 13.40 25.61 -1.14
C ASN A 116 13.75 25.07 -2.53
N ALA A 117 13.74 23.75 -2.70
CA ALA A 117 14.04 23.12 -3.97
C ALA A 117 12.83 23.09 -4.94
N MET A 118 11.60 23.11 -4.42
CA MET A 118 10.36 23.28 -5.21
C MET A 118 10.27 24.67 -5.84
N LEU A 119 10.84 25.70 -5.22
CA LEU A 119 10.96 27.05 -5.80
C LEU A 119 11.89 27.10 -7.02
N LEU A 120 12.74 26.09 -7.23
CA LEU A 120 13.72 26.03 -8.32
C LEU A 120 13.22 25.31 -9.58
N GLY A 121 11.94 24.90 -9.60
CA GLY A 121 11.26 24.38 -10.79
C GLY A 121 11.25 22.85 -10.93
N ASP A 122 10.03 22.32 -11.12
CA ASP A 122 9.69 20.97 -11.57
C ASP A 122 10.08 19.77 -10.65
N MET A 123 10.07 19.97 -9.32
CA MET A 123 10.36 18.90 -8.36
C MET A 123 9.15 17.99 -8.09
N ASN A 124 9.29 16.69 -8.37
CA ASN A 124 8.34 15.64 -8.00
C ASN A 124 8.97 14.62 -7.02
N ILE A 125 8.19 13.68 -6.48
CA ILE A 125 8.69 12.71 -5.50
C ILE A 125 9.85 11.89 -6.09
N SER A 126 9.75 11.45 -7.34
CA SER A 126 10.83 10.72 -8.00
C SER A 126 12.13 11.53 -8.06
N ARG A 127 12.05 12.81 -8.43
CA ARG A 127 13.19 13.74 -8.45
C ARG A 127 13.72 14.03 -7.06
N LEU A 128 12.86 14.13 -6.05
CA LEU A 128 13.26 14.31 -4.65
C LEU A 128 14.14 13.15 -4.15
N MET A 129 13.78 11.93 -4.57
CA MET A 129 14.46 10.71 -4.17
C MET A 129 15.80 10.49 -4.91
N THR A 130 16.00 11.15 -6.06
CA THR A 130 17.22 11.02 -6.89
C THR A 130 18.16 12.23 -6.81
N HIS A 131 17.73 13.36 -6.23
CA HIS A 131 18.49 14.61 -6.33
C HIS A 131 19.71 14.64 -5.39
N PRO A 132 20.90 15.11 -5.85
CA PRO A 132 22.17 15.08 -5.10
C PRO A 132 22.13 15.72 -3.70
N VAL A 133 21.37 16.81 -3.53
CA VAL A 133 21.15 17.47 -2.21
C VAL A 133 20.47 16.55 -1.19
N PHE A 134 19.74 15.54 -1.68
CA PHE A 134 19.04 14.52 -0.90
C PHE A 134 19.72 13.14 -1.05
N HIS A 135 20.88 13.05 -1.71
CA HIS A 135 21.52 11.77 -1.99
C HIS A 135 22.27 11.26 -0.75
N ILE A 136 21.56 10.49 0.08
CA ILE A 136 22.02 9.48 1.06
C ILE A 136 22.87 9.98 2.25
N SER A 137 23.83 10.90 2.05
CA SER A 137 24.75 11.37 3.10
C SER A 137 24.10 12.35 4.08
N LEU A 138 23.09 13.11 3.67
CA LEU A 138 22.30 14.00 4.54
C LEU A 138 21.00 13.36 5.04
N LEU A 139 20.44 12.40 4.30
CA LEU A 139 19.19 11.71 4.67
C LEU A 139 19.38 10.67 5.78
N LYS A 140 20.55 10.02 5.85
CA LYS A 140 20.90 9.12 6.97
C LYS A 140 20.99 9.84 8.33
N LYS A 141 21.16 11.17 8.33
CA LYS A 141 21.23 12.01 9.55
C LYS A 141 19.87 12.59 9.99
N CYS A 142 18.83 12.48 9.18
CA CYS A 142 17.51 13.03 9.50
C CYS A 142 16.60 11.94 10.09
N VAL A 143 17.00 11.37 11.23
CA VAL A 143 16.10 10.57 12.07
C VAL A 143 15.11 11.56 12.69
N GLY A 144 13.81 11.33 12.54
CA GLY A 144 12.78 12.18 13.15
C GLY A 144 12.93 12.22 14.67
N ASP A 145 12.58 13.36 15.26
CA ASP A 145 12.61 13.53 16.71
C ASP A 145 11.72 12.47 17.40
N PRO A 146 12.29 11.58 18.23
CA PRO A 146 11.53 10.57 18.95
C PRO A 146 10.44 11.15 19.85
N ALA A 147 10.57 12.41 20.28
CA ALA A 147 9.58 13.10 21.11
C ALA A 147 8.31 13.52 20.35
N SER A 148 8.33 13.47 19.01
CA SER A 148 7.18 13.83 18.16
C SER A 148 6.27 12.63 17.82
N ILE A 149 6.56 11.45 18.38
CA ILE A 149 5.77 10.23 18.16
C ILE A 149 4.58 10.24 19.12
N VAL A 150 3.37 10.48 18.61
CA VAL A 150 2.14 10.22 19.37
C VAL A 150 1.89 8.70 19.34
N PRO A 151 1.73 8.02 20.48
CA PRO A 151 1.36 6.61 20.50
C PRO A 151 0.02 6.42 19.78
N LEU A 152 0.02 5.66 18.68
CA LEU A 152 -1.24 5.12 18.17
C LEU A 152 -1.69 4.05 19.17
N GLU A 153 -2.86 4.23 19.77
CA GLU A 153 -3.52 3.17 20.51
C GLU A 153 -3.64 1.96 19.59
N SER A 154 -3.04 0.84 19.98
CA SER A 154 -3.17 -0.40 19.24
C SER A 154 -4.64 -0.81 19.29
N VAL A 155 -5.32 -0.73 18.16
CA VAL A 155 -6.59 -1.44 17.98
C VAL A 155 -6.27 -2.93 18.05
N ALA A 156 -6.47 -3.50 19.23
CA ALA A 156 -6.35 -4.93 19.45
C ALA A 156 -7.49 -5.62 18.66
N VAL A 157 -7.15 -6.16 17.49
CA VAL A 157 -8.00 -7.14 16.83
C VAL A 157 -7.93 -8.39 17.70
N LYS A 158 -9.07 -8.75 18.32
CA LYS A 158 -9.16 -9.98 19.11
C LYS A 158 -9.10 -11.17 18.16
N ASP A 159 -8.00 -11.93 18.22
CA ASP A 159 -7.82 -13.21 17.55
C ASP A 159 -8.66 -14.31 18.22
N SER A 160 -9.98 -14.17 18.20
CA SER A 160 -10.89 -15.26 18.57
C SER A 160 -11.77 -15.61 17.37
N LEU A 161 -11.17 -16.27 16.39
CA LEU A 161 -11.89 -17.09 15.43
C LEU A 161 -11.50 -18.54 15.68
N THR A 162 -12.20 -19.16 16.62
CA THR A 162 -12.31 -20.62 16.70
C THR A 162 -13.25 -21.08 15.60
N TYR A 163 -12.76 -21.92 14.69
CA TYR A 163 -13.58 -22.71 13.77
C TYR A 163 -14.00 -24.01 14.46
#